data_AF-A0A8T7GS82-F1
#
_entry.id   AF-A0A8T7GS82-F1
#
_cell.length_a   1.000
_cell.length_b   1.000
_cell.length_c   1.000
_cell.angle_alpha   90.00
_cell.angle_beta   90.00
_cell.angle_gamma   90.00
#
_symmetry.space_group_name_H-M   'P 1'
#
loop_
_entity.id
_entity.type
_entity.pdbx_description
1 polymer ?
#
loop_
_entity_poly.entity_id
_entity_poly.type
_entity_poly.pdbx_seq_one_letter_code
_entity_poly.pdbx_strand_id
1 'polypeptide(L)'
;MRRLLLFAAVAGFLFLLAAVAYASEGASVDRLVVVFEGPVDDGWRVRVSLGAVECSGVVGVNLAYRESRSVSPRLLVAPLYYVLVSACGGGRVASWLQGLGEANVSVVFGAPEGYVVRSGLDWRGFGPPGGPYLVPGFLLRRFYLYDGVVVASLGGYRVVDVEARGFTLVYPAAGGWGEAARLVAEAAVAVRGVVSGLLGGSPRSPAVGVVAAPGEFRFMLPGVGYSLGGVFLVVPEPGAEPGWYVHVAAHEAVHGWLNDGLFYGDFSLAEAATEWLAVLGLWRGNRSLYVLAEPYIGGLVDFGEPYSVWMKVNALLWLAGLRVCGRDVYGEALASLFRESLASGAARLYSLVDVAARVNETCGPRVLEEWARLLPSAAEANVTELLASVEYASPGPGPGGVGSSTVSAAETGVQPRRPPLRLPPRPPGDAWSWWGRDAVAERASDAGVSAALLLAVAAVAVSTALLVRALKRVP
;
A
#
# COMPACT_ATOMS: atom_id res chain seq x y z
N MET A 1 -51.56 39.55 -4.21
CA MET A 1 -50.27 39.20 -3.56
C MET A 1 -50.30 37.89 -2.77
N ARG A 2 -51.15 37.70 -1.74
CA ARG A 2 -51.15 36.45 -0.93
C ARG A 2 -51.32 35.14 -1.72
N ARG A 3 -52.20 35.11 -2.72
CA ARG A 3 -52.39 33.93 -3.60
C ARG A 3 -51.18 33.64 -4.49
N LEU A 4 -50.44 34.68 -4.89
CA LEU A 4 -49.23 34.55 -5.72
C LEU A 4 -48.06 33.98 -4.90
N LEU A 5 -47.92 34.45 -3.64
CA LEU A 5 -46.91 33.94 -2.69
C LEU A 5 -47.18 32.48 -2.32
N LEU A 6 -48.44 32.10 -2.12
CA LEU A 6 -48.81 30.70 -1.87
C LEU A 6 -48.49 29.81 -3.07
N PHE A 7 -48.77 30.26 -4.29
CA PHE A 7 -48.47 29.51 -5.51
C PHE A 7 -46.96 29.33 -5.71
N ALA A 8 -46.17 30.38 -5.47
CA ALA A 8 -44.71 30.31 -5.54
C ALA A 8 -44.12 29.36 -4.46
N ALA A 9 -44.66 29.37 -3.25
CA ALA A 9 -44.22 28.48 -2.18
C ALA A 9 -44.56 27.01 -2.48
N VAL A 10 -45.75 26.73 -2.99
CA VAL A 10 -46.16 25.37 -3.40
C VAL A 10 -45.33 24.89 -4.59
N ALA A 11 -45.10 25.74 -5.59
CA ALA A 11 -44.24 25.40 -6.72
C ALA A 11 -42.79 25.13 -6.30
N GLY A 12 -42.23 25.97 -5.41
CA GLY A 12 -40.89 25.76 -4.86
C GLY A 12 -40.76 24.48 -4.04
N PHE A 13 -41.77 24.15 -3.22
CA PHE A 13 -41.81 22.92 -2.45
C PHE A 13 -41.94 21.67 -3.34
N LEU A 14 -42.77 21.73 -4.38
CA LEU A 14 -42.90 20.64 -5.36
C LEU A 14 -41.61 20.46 -6.17
N PHE A 15 -40.93 21.54 -6.53
CA PHE A 15 -39.63 21.47 -7.21
C PHE A 15 -38.54 20.87 -6.30
N LEU A 16 -38.55 21.22 -5.01
CA LEU A 16 -37.65 20.63 -4.01
C LEU A 16 -37.94 19.13 -3.82
N LEU A 17 -39.22 18.74 -3.73
CA LEU A 17 -39.62 17.34 -3.64
C LEU A 17 -39.26 16.56 -4.91
N ALA A 18 -39.42 17.16 -6.09
CA ALA A 18 -39.00 16.54 -7.36
C ALA A 18 -37.47 16.42 -7.43
N ALA A 19 -36.71 17.40 -6.94
CA ALA A 19 -35.25 17.33 -6.90
C ALA A 19 -34.75 16.29 -5.88
N VAL A 20 -35.42 16.17 -4.72
CA VAL A 20 -35.14 15.12 -3.72
C VAL A 20 -35.55 13.75 -4.25
N ALA A 21 -36.71 13.64 -4.92
CA ALA A 21 -37.18 12.43 -5.56
C ALA A 21 -36.23 12.00 -6.68
N TYR A 22 -35.78 12.91 -7.56
CA TYR A 22 -34.81 12.65 -8.62
C TYR A 22 -33.40 12.32 -8.07
N ALA A 23 -33.00 12.93 -6.95
CA ALA A 23 -31.78 12.55 -6.24
C ALA A 23 -31.91 11.18 -5.52
N SER A 24 -33.14 10.75 -5.20
CA SER A 24 -33.44 9.47 -4.55
C SER A 24 -33.81 8.34 -5.52
N GLU A 25 -34.24 8.67 -6.74
CA GLU A 25 -34.41 7.77 -7.89
C GLU A 25 -33.03 7.50 -8.50
N GLY A 26 -32.23 6.80 -7.70
CA GLY A 26 -31.20 5.87 -8.13
C GLY A 26 -30.21 6.39 -9.16
N ALA A 27 -29.12 7.01 -8.69
CA ALA A 27 -27.84 6.52 -9.19
C ALA A 27 -27.89 4.99 -8.95
N SER A 28 -28.01 4.20 -10.03
CA SER A 28 -28.09 2.74 -9.93
C SER A 28 -26.88 2.28 -9.14
N VAL A 29 -27.08 1.96 -7.86
CA VAL A 29 -26.01 1.40 -7.04
C VAL A 29 -25.93 -0.05 -7.45
N ASP A 30 -25.02 -0.35 -8.37
CA ASP A 30 -24.69 -1.73 -8.69
C ASP A 30 -24.28 -2.42 -7.39
N ARG A 31 -24.73 -3.66 -7.22
CA ARG A 31 -24.50 -4.40 -5.99
C ARG A 31 -23.63 -5.61 -6.28
N LEU A 32 -22.53 -5.71 -5.54
CA LEU A 32 -21.68 -6.89 -5.46
C LEU A 32 -21.92 -7.55 -4.10
N VAL A 33 -22.40 -8.79 -4.08
CA VAL A 33 -22.53 -9.57 -2.84
C VAL A 33 -21.63 -10.79 -2.94
N VAL A 34 -20.77 -11.00 -1.94
CA VAL A 34 -19.86 -12.14 -1.84
C VAL A 34 -20.12 -12.86 -0.52
N VAL A 35 -20.68 -14.06 -0.58
CA VAL A 35 -20.99 -14.87 0.60
C VAL A 35 -20.06 -16.07 0.64
N PHE A 36 -19.19 -16.10 1.66
CA PHE A 36 -18.43 -17.29 2.02
C PHE A 36 -19.38 -18.24 2.76
N GLU A 37 -19.58 -19.43 2.20
CA GLU A 37 -20.53 -20.41 2.76
C GLU A 37 -19.87 -21.31 3.81
N GLY A 38 -18.56 -21.55 3.65
CA GLY A 38 -17.77 -22.35 4.57
C GLY A 38 -16.56 -23.01 3.91
N PRO A 39 -15.65 -23.55 4.72
CA PRO A 39 -14.52 -24.32 4.21
C PRO A 39 -14.96 -25.65 3.61
N VAL A 40 -14.23 -26.10 2.59
CA VAL A 40 -14.29 -27.42 1.96
C VAL A 40 -12.87 -27.99 1.88
N ASP A 41 -12.71 -29.27 1.54
CA ASP A 41 -11.44 -30.03 1.64
C ASP A 41 -10.15 -29.20 1.39
N ASP A 42 -10.01 -28.58 0.21
CA ASP A 42 -8.85 -27.76 -0.17
C ASP A 42 -9.21 -26.30 -0.49
N GLY A 43 -10.30 -25.77 0.08
CA GLY A 43 -10.75 -24.42 -0.28
C GLY A 43 -11.91 -23.85 0.53
N TRP A 44 -12.53 -22.83 -0.03
CA TRP A 44 -13.70 -22.15 0.51
C TRP A 44 -14.80 -22.09 -0.53
N ARG A 45 -16.00 -22.56 -0.18
CA ARG A 45 -17.16 -22.38 -1.06
C ARG A 45 -17.67 -20.95 -0.96
N VAL A 46 -17.86 -20.32 -2.11
CA VAL A 46 -18.26 -18.91 -2.20
C VAL A 46 -19.38 -18.76 -3.22
N ARG A 47 -20.38 -17.95 -2.85
CA ARG A 47 -21.45 -17.48 -3.74
C ARG A 47 -21.25 -16.01 -4.01
N VAL A 48 -21.38 -15.60 -5.27
CA VAL A 48 -21.21 -14.21 -5.71
C VAL A 48 -22.43 -13.77 -6.48
N SER A 49 -22.96 -12.60 -6.17
CA SER A 49 -23.98 -11.90 -6.94
C SER A 49 -23.38 -10.64 -7.56
N LEU A 50 -23.35 -10.59 -8.89
CA LEU A 50 -22.92 -9.46 -9.71
C LEU A 50 -24.17 -8.81 -10.32
N GLY A 51 -24.79 -7.86 -9.60
CA GLY A 51 -26.09 -7.32 -9.98
C GLY A 51 -27.17 -8.40 -10.00
N ALA A 52 -27.70 -8.74 -11.18
CA ALA A 52 -28.73 -9.79 -11.34
C ALA A 52 -28.15 -11.20 -11.55
N VAL A 53 -26.83 -11.34 -11.69
CA VAL A 53 -26.20 -12.63 -12.01
C VAL A 53 -25.65 -13.27 -10.74
N GLU A 54 -26.07 -14.51 -10.47
CA GLU A 54 -25.51 -15.31 -9.39
C GLU A 54 -24.53 -16.36 -9.92
N CYS A 55 -23.45 -16.56 -9.17
CA CYS A 55 -22.45 -17.59 -9.41
C CYS A 55 -22.07 -18.27 -8.09
N SER A 56 -21.53 -19.47 -8.19
CA SER A 56 -20.95 -20.18 -7.05
C SER A 56 -19.71 -20.93 -7.49
N GLY A 57 -18.70 -20.98 -6.64
CA GLY A 57 -17.49 -21.76 -6.89
C GLY A 57 -16.71 -22.03 -5.61
N VAL A 58 -15.47 -22.48 -5.80
CA VAL A 58 -14.56 -22.78 -4.70
C VAL A 58 -13.29 -21.95 -4.88
N VAL A 59 -12.98 -21.14 -3.88
CA VAL A 59 -11.69 -20.45 -3.75
C VAL A 59 -10.71 -21.45 -3.14
N GLY A 60 -9.91 -22.08 -3.98
CA GLY A 60 -8.90 -23.05 -3.57
C GLY A 60 -7.49 -22.45 -3.57
N VAL A 61 -6.49 -23.31 -3.38
CA VAL A 61 -5.10 -22.93 -3.63
C VAL A 61 -4.86 -22.82 -5.13
N ASN A 62 -4.27 -21.71 -5.59
CA ASN A 62 -3.88 -21.57 -6.98
C ASN A 62 -2.35 -21.47 -7.14
N LEU A 63 -1.72 -22.49 -7.72
CA LEU A 63 -0.27 -22.52 -7.94
C LEU A 63 0.24 -21.48 -8.95
N ALA A 64 -0.62 -20.94 -9.82
CA ALA A 64 -0.26 -19.86 -10.74
C ALA A 64 -0.25 -18.50 -10.02
N TYR A 65 -1.03 -18.38 -8.94
CA TYR A 65 -0.92 -17.30 -7.98
C TYR A 65 -0.19 -17.87 -6.77
N ARG A 66 1.11 -18.18 -6.88
CA ARG A 66 1.91 -18.65 -5.71
C ARG A 66 1.84 -17.68 -4.51
N GLU A 67 1.42 -16.45 -4.79
CA GLU A 67 1.15 -15.35 -3.88
C GLU A 67 -0.33 -15.25 -3.41
N SER A 68 -1.25 -16.11 -3.90
CA SER A 68 -2.61 -16.24 -3.36
C SER A 68 -2.55 -16.97 -2.03
N ARG A 69 -2.36 -16.10 -1.05
CA ARG A 69 -2.37 -16.15 0.41
C ARG A 69 -3.40 -17.12 1.01
N SER A 70 -3.26 -17.39 2.30
CA SER A 70 -3.76 -18.57 3.03
C SER A 70 -5.17 -18.91 2.64
N VAL A 71 -5.33 -20.15 2.21
CA VAL A 71 -6.61 -20.81 2.05
C VAL A 71 -6.57 -21.99 2.99
N SER A 72 -7.07 -21.79 4.21
CA SER A 72 -7.24 -22.84 5.20
C SER A 72 -8.66 -22.80 5.76
N PRO A 73 -9.12 -23.87 6.43
CA PRO A 73 -10.40 -23.85 7.10
C PRO A 73 -10.56 -22.77 8.17
N ARG A 74 -9.46 -22.20 8.69
CA ARG A 74 -9.46 -21.20 9.77
C ARG A 74 -9.19 -19.80 9.28
N LEU A 75 -8.51 -19.63 8.15
CA LEU A 75 -8.13 -18.34 7.60
C LEU A 75 -8.19 -18.39 6.07
N LEU A 76 -8.90 -17.44 5.49
CA LEU A 76 -8.81 -17.09 4.08
C LEU A 76 -8.25 -15.67 3.98
N VAL A 77 -7.18 -15.46 3.23
CA VAL A 77 -6.75 -14.13 2.78
C VAL A 77 -6.60 -14.20 1.27
N ALA A 78 -7.34 -13.40 0.52
CA ALA A 78 -7.28 -13.45 -0.95
C ALA A 78 -7.62 -12.10 -1.58
N PRO A 79 -7.04 -11.76 -2.75
CA PRO A 79 -7.51 -10.62 -3.54
C PRO A 79 -8.98 -10.82 -3.94
N LEU A 80 -9.78 -9.76 -3.91
CA LEU A 80 -11.19 -9.80 -4.30
C LEU A 80 -11.37 -10.38 -5.71
N TYR A 81 -10.55 -9.96 -6.67
CA TYR A 81 -10.57 -10.47 -8.04
C TYR A 81 -10.44 -11.99 -8.10
N TYR A 82 -9.55 -12.57 -7.28
CA TYR A 82 -9.37 -14.01 -7.24
C TYR A 82 -10.63 -14.71 -6.73
N VAL A 83 -11.28 -14.16 -5.70
CA VAL A 83 -12.56 -14.67 -5.18
C VAL A 83 -13.65 -14.61 -6.27
N LEU A 84 -13.77 -13.48 -6.97
CA LEU A 84 -14.78 -13.30 -8.03
C LEU A 84 -14.56 -14.26 -9.20
N VAL A 85 -13.32 -14.39 -9.68
CA VAL A 85 -12.99 -15.28 -10.82
C VAL A 85 -13.19 -16.75 -10.46
N SER A 86 -12.87 -17.13 -9.22
CA SER A 86 -13.07 -18.51 -8.73
C SER A 86 -14.56 -18.89 -8.67
N ALA A 87 -15.45 -17.92 -8.41
CA ALA A 87 -16.89 -18.15 -8.33
C ALA A 87 -17.63 -17.98 -9.68
N CYS A 88 -17.25 -16.97 -10.47
CA CYS A 88 -18.00 -16.55 -11.67
C CYS A 88 -17.27 -16.82 -13.00
N GLY A 89 -15.98 -17.15 -12.98
CA GLY A 89 -15.13 -17.23 -14.16
C GLY A 89 -14.68 -15.86 -14.70
N GLY A 90 -13.48 -15.82 -15.29
CA GLY A 90 -12.81 -14.57 -15.69
C GLY A 90 -13.58 -13.73 -16.72
N GLY A 91 -14.16 -14.36 -17.74
CA GLY A 91 -14.90 -13.64 -18.79
C GLY A 91 -16.14 -12.91 -18.26
N ARG A 92 -16.87 -13.53 -17.32
CA ARG A 92 -18.06 -12.92 -16.71
C ARG A 92 -17.70 -11.75 -15.81
N VAL A 93 -16.67 -11.92 -14.98
CA VAL A 93 -16.14 -10.85 -14.12
C VAL A 93 -15.67 -9.67 -14.97
N ALA A 94 -14.89 -9.92 -16.03
CA ALA A 94 -14.43 -8.87 -16.93
C ALA A 94 -15.59 -8.11 -17.60
N SER A 95 -16.61 -8.83 -18.09
CA SER A 95 -17.79 -8.21 -18.70
C SER A 95 -18.57 -7.34 -17.70
N TRP A 96 -18.77 -7.80 -16.47
CA TRP A 96 -19.42 -7.02 -15.42
C TRP A 96 -18.62 -5.75 -15.10
N LEU A 97 -17.30 -5.89 -14.92
CA LEU A 97 -16.41 -4.76 -14.64
C LEU A 97 -16.38 -3.71 -15.76
N GLN A 98 -16.46 -4.14 -17.02
CA GLN A 98 -16.56 -3.22 -18.16
C GLN A 98 -17.89 -2.46 -18.17
N GLY A 99 -18.97 -3.07 -17.66
CA GLY A 99 -20.27 -2.44 -17.49
C GLY A 99 -20.32 -1.44 -16.34
N LEU A 100 -19.37 -1.48 -15.39
CA LEU A 100 -19.30 -0.51 -14.31
C LEU A 100 -18.91 0.87 -14.87
N GLY A 101 -19.84 1.82 -14.74
CA GLY A 101 -19.59 3.24 -15.00
C GLY A 101 -18.97 3.96 -13.79
N GLU A 102 -19.20 5.27 -13.72
CA GLU A 102 -18.76 6.13 -12.60
C GLU A 102 -19.62 5.99 -11.33
N ALA A 103 -20.74 5.26 -11.41
CA ALA A 103 -21.65 5.06 -10.28
C ALA A 103 -20.98 4.30 -9.14
N ASN A 104 -21.45 4.53 -7.90
CA ASN A 104 -20.99 3.77 -6.75
C ASN A 104 -21.52 2.33 -6.80
N VAL A 105 -20.68 1.39 -6.40
CA VAL A 105 -20.99 -0.03 -6.23
C VAL A 105 -21.07 -0.32 -4.73
N SER A 106 -22.16 -0.91 -4.29
CA SER A 106 -22.29 -1.45 -2.93
C SER A 106 -21.71 -2.86 -2.89
N VAL A 107 -20.62 -3.03 -2.15
CA VAL A 107 -19.95 -4.32 -1.92
C VAL A 107 -20.34 -4.86 -0.54
N VAL A 108 -20.87 -6.08 -0.48
CA VAL A 108 -21.31 -6.73 0.76
C VAL A 108 -20.63 -8.08 0.86
N PHE A 109 -20.11 -8.40 2.05
CA PHE A 109 -19.55 -9.70 2.37
C PHE A 109 -20.38 -10.42 3.43
N GLY A 110 -20.65 -11.70 3.19
CA GLY A 110 -21.22 -12.62 4.18
C GLY A 110 -20.20 -13.67 4.57
N ALA A 111 -20.18 -14.04 5.85
CA ALA A 111 -19.42 -15.18 6.37
C ALA A 111 -20.37 -16.10 7.16
N PRO A 112 -20.06 -17.40 7.30
CA PRO A 112 -20.90 -18.31 8.07
C PRO A 112 -20.76 -18.06 9.57
N GLU A 113 -21.63 -18.66 10.37
CA GLU A 113 -21.55 -18.58 11.83
C GLU A 113 -20.19 -19.10 12.34
N GLY A 114 -19.63 -18.43 13.36
CA GLY A 114 -18.30 -18.74 13.88
C GLY A 114 -17.15 -18.16 13.06
N TYR A 115 -17.45 -17.39 12.01
CA TYR A 115 -16.46 -16.70 11.19
C TYR A 115 -16.76 -15.20 11.09
N VAL A 116 -15.73 -14.46 10.70
CA VAL A 116 -15.82 -13.02 10.46
C VAL A 116 -15.11 -12.66 9.18
N VAL A 117 -15.67 -11.70 8.44
CA VAL A 117 -15.08 -11.18 7.20
C VAL A 117 -14.67 -9.71 7.35
N ARG A 118 -13.48 -9.35 6.84
CA ARG A 118 -12.91 -8.00 6.81
C ARG A 118 -12.31 -7.72 5.43
N SER A 119 -12.24 -6.45 5.07
CA SER A 119 -11.60 -6.02 3.83
C SER A 119 -11.18 -4.56 3.91
N GLY A 120 -10.22 -4.15 3.09
CA GLY A 120 -9.78 -2.77 2.92
C GLY A 120 -10.65 -1.91 1.98
N LEU A 121 -11.79 -2.46 1.54
CA LEU A 121 -12.64 -1.91 0.48
C LEU A 121 -13.46 -0.66 0.85
N ASP A 122 -13.43 -0.21 2.10
CA ASP A 122 -14.13 1.03 2.43
C ASP A 122 -13.26 2.24 2.04
N TRP A 123 -13.81 3.18 1.29
CA TRP A 123 -13.11 4.41 0.90
C TRP A 123 -13.44 5.60 1.81
N ARG A 124 -14.50 5.49 2.64
CA ARG A 124 -14.98 6.61 3.48
C ARG A 124 -14.65 6.44 4.97
N GLY A 125 -13.97 5.37 5.36
CA GLY A 125 -13.63 5.10 6.75
C GLY A 125 -13.96 3.68 7.17
N PHE A 126 -13.90 3.36 8.46
CA PHE A 126 -14.13 2.01 8.94
C PHE A 126 -15.61 1.59 8.80
N GLY A 127 -15.91 0.72 7.83
CA GLY A 127 -17.23 0.10 7.68
C GLY A 127 -17.46 -1.07 8.65
N PRO A 128 -18.72 -1.44 8.93
CA PRO A 128 -19.00 -2.58 9.79
C PRO A 128 -18.43 -3.88 9.20
N PRO A 129 -18.13 -4.87 10.05
CA PRO A 129 -17.87 -6.25 9.64
C PRO A 129 -18.81 -6.74 8.53
N GLY A 130 -18.28 -7.02 7.34
CA GLY A 130 -19.08 -7.53 6.21
C GLY A 130 -19.76 -6.47 5.33
N GLY A 131 -19.58 -5.18 5.58
CA GLY A 131 -20.17 -4.11 4.76
C GLY A 131 -21.64 -3.84 5.07
N PRO A 132 -22.36 -3.05 4.24
CA PRO A 132 -22.00 -2.63 2.88
C PRO A 132 -20.88 -1.59 2.82
N TYR A 133 -19.91 -1.80 1.93
CA TYR A 133 -18.91 -0.82 1.53
C TYR A 133 -19.35 -0.16 0.22
N LEU A 134 -19.36 1.16 0.13
CA LEU A 134 -19.80 1.88 -1.06
C LEU A 134 -18.61 2.38 -1.84
N VAL A 135 -18.15 1.75 -2.92
CA VAL A 135 -16.97 2.18 -3.69
C VAL A 135 -17.32 2.77 -5.05
N PRO A 136 -16.67 3.83 -5.54
CA PRO A 136 -16.83 4.26 -6.93
C PRO A 136 -16.50 3.12 -7.91
N GLY A 137 -17.34 2.87 -8.92
CA GLY A 137 -17.21 1.74 -9.85
C GLY A 137 -15.87 1.74 -10.61
N PHE A 138 -15.40 2.92 -11.01
CA PHE A 138 -14.07 3.06 -11.62
C PHE A 138 -12.95 2.68 -10.65
N LEU A 139 -13.07 3.04 -9.35
CA LEU A 139 -12.09 2.64 -8.34
C LEU A 139 -12.17 1.14 -8.07
N LEU A 140 -13.38 0.56 -8.10
CA LEU A 140 -13.58 -0.87 -7.95
C LEU A 140 -12.80 -1.64 -9.01
N ARG A 141 -13.06 -1.31 -10.29
CA ARG A 141 -12.45 -1.94 -11.45
C ARG A 141 -10.93 -1.84 -11.49
N ARG A 142 -10.34 -0.75 -11.00
CA ARG A 142 -8.91 -0.48 -11.14
C ARG A 142 -8.08 -0.84 -9.91
N PHE A 143 -8.62 -0.68 -8.70
CA PHE A 143 -7.81 -0.73 -7.47
C PHE A 143 -8.29 -1.78 -6.49
N TYR A 144 -9.59 -1.76 -6.21
CA TYR A 144 -10.16 -2.53 -5.10
C TYR A 144 -10.37 -4.00 -5.44
N LEU A 145 -10.42 -4.36 -6.72
CA LEU A 145 -10.32 -5.75 -7.15
C LEU A 145 -9.04 -6.44 -6.67
N TYR A 146 -7.96 -5.68 -6.54
CA TYR A 146 -6.68 -6.19 -6.03
C TYR A 146 -6.59 -6.09 -4.51
N ASP A 147 -7.59 -5.48 -3.86
CA ASP A 147 -7.67 -5.44 -2.41
C ASP A 147 -8.02 -6.79 -1.81
N GLY A 148 -7.57 -7.00 -0.58
CA GLY A 148 -7.75 -8.25 0.12
C GLY A 148 -9.11 -8.38 0.77
N VAL A 149 -9.57 -9.62 0.83
CA VAL A 149 -10.66 -10.06 1.70
C VAL A 149 -10.07 -11.07 2.68
N VAL A 150 -10.39 -10.87 3.96
CA VAL A 150 -9.97 -11.75 5.06
C VAL A 150 -11.20 -12.42 5.63
N VAL A 151 -11.22 -13.75 5.69
CA VAL A 151 -12.21 -14.53 6.44
C VAL A 151 -11.48 -15.29 7.52
N ALA A 152 -11.86 -15.09 8.79
CA ALA A 152 -11.18 -15.69 9.92
C ALA A 152 -12.17 -16.44 10.82
N SER A 153 -11.79 -17.65 11.26
CA SER A 153 -12.53 -18.41 12.26
C SER A 153 -12.35 -17.77 13.63
N LEU A 154 -13.45 -17.46 14.31
CA LEU A 154 -13.44 -16.90 15.67
C LEU A 154 -12.93 -17.91 16.72
N GLY A 155 -12.93 -19.21 16.40
CA GLY A 155 -12.32 -20.24 17.25
C GLY A 155 -10.80 -20.34 17.08
N GLY A 156 -10.26 -19.96 15.92
CA GLY A 156 -8.82 -20.01 15.62
C GLY A 156 -8.09 -18.67 15.75
N TYR A 157 -8.81 -17.57 15.57
CA TYR A 157 -8.27 -16.23 15.48
C TYR A 157 -9.00 -15.26 16.41
N ARG A 158 -8.24 -14.29 16.92
CA ARG A 158 -8.75 -13.08 17.55
C ARG A 158 -8.82 -11.98 16.49
N VAL A 159 -9.91 -11.23 16.52
CA VAL A 159 -10.12 -10.05 15.70
C VAL A 159 -10.30 -8.86 16.61
N VAL A 160 -9.44 -7.86 16.45
CA VAL A 160 -9.43 -6.65 17.25
C VAL A 160 -9.61 -5.46 16.31
N ASP A 161 -10.76 -4.81 16.42
CA ASP A 161 -11.06 -3.60 15.66
C ASP A 161 -10.62 -2.37 16.49
N VAL A 162 -9.80 -1.52 15.87
CA VAL A 162 -9.33 -0.25 16.41
C VAL A 162 -9.99 0.87 15.61
N GLU A 163 -11.31 1.01 15.78
CA GLU A 163 -12.17 1.88 14.96
C GLU A 163 -11.65 3.33 14.86
N ALA A 164 -11.24 3.91 15.99
CA ALA A 164 -10.69 5.27 16.06
C ALA A 164 -9.42 5.47 15.19
N ARG A 165 -8.78 4.39 14.76
CA ARG A 165 -7.58 4.38 13.91
C ARG A 165 -7.83 3.79 12.52
N GLY A 166 -9.07 3.39 12.21
CA GLY A 166 -9.40 2.76 10.93
C GLY A 166 -8.57 1.50 10.66
N PHE A 167 -8.36 0.66 11.67
CA PHE A 167 -7.50 -0.51 11.59
C PHE A 167 -8.14 -1.74 12.25
N THR A 168 -8.04 -2.90 11.62
CA THR A 168 -8.37 -4.20 12.22
C THR A 168 -7.11 -5.05 12.28
N LEU A 169 -6.89 -5.74 13.39
CA LEU A 169 -5.90 -6.79 13.52
C LEU A 169 -6.55 -8.16 13.64
N VAL A 170 -6.10 -9.10 12.82
CA VAL A 170 -6.46 -10.53 12.89
C VAL A 170 -5.20 -11.32 13.25
N TYR A 171 -5.23 -12.10 14.34
CA TYR A 171 -4.07 -12.89 14.77
C TYR A 171 -4.49 -14.18 15.48
N PRO A 172 -3.61 -15.19 15.60
CA PRO A 172 -4.02 -16.49 16.13
C PRO A 172 -4.41 -16.38 17.61
N ALA A 173 -5.51 -17.04 18.00
CA ALA A 173 -6.07 -16.92 19.34
C ALA A 173 -5.25 -17.63 20.44
N ALA A 174 -4.46 -18.63 20.05
CA ALA A 174 -3.63 -19.45 20.93
C ALA A 174 -2.17 -19.42 20.48
N GLY A 175 -1.24 -19.69 21.40
CA GLY A 175 0.21 -19.77 21.09
C GLY A 175 1.02 -18.52 21.40
N GLY A 176 0.52 -17.62 22.26
CA GLY A 176 1.33 -16.51 22.80
C GLY A 176 1.57 -15.34 21.84
N TRP A 177 0.79 -15.22 20.75
CA TRP A 177 0.95 -14.17 19.72
C TRP A 177 0.66 -12.73 20.16
N GLY A 178 0.31 -12.50 21.43
CA GLY A 178 -0.11 -11.19 21.91
C GLY A 178 0.94 -10.10 21.69
N GLU A 179 2.22 -10.41 21.90
CA GLU A 179 3.29 -9.44 21.72
C GLU A 179 3.55 -9.11 20.23
N ALA A 180 3.64 -10.13 19.38
CA ALA A 180 3.76 -9.95 17.93
C ALA A 180 2.57 -9.15 17.37
N ALA A 181 1.35 -9.49 17.78
CA ALA A 181 0.12 -8.79 17.43
C ALA A 181 0.16 -7.32 17.85
N ARG A 182 0.62 -7.04 19.08
CA ARG A 182 0.79 -5.67 19.59
C ARG A 182 1.79 -4.88 18.75
N LEU A 183 2.97 -5.43 18.49
CA LEU A 183 4.02 -4.78 17.68
C LEU A 183 3.53 -4.47 16.26
N VAL A 184 2.86 -5.43 15.61
CA VAL A 184 2.28 -5.24 14.27
C VAL A 184 1.24 -4.12 14.27
N ALA A 185 0.33 -4.10 15.24
CA ALA A 185 -0.69 -3.06 15.33
C ALA A 185 -0.09 -1.68 15.61
N GLU A 186 0.81 -1.56 16.58
CA GLU A 186 1.43 -0.28 16.95
C GLU A 186 2.27 0.29 15.80
N ALA A 187 3.04 -0.55 15.12
CA ALA A 187 3.85 -0.14 13.96
C ALA A 187 2.96 0.34 12.80
N ALA A 188 1.94 -0.45 12.43
CA ALA A 188 1.01 -0.09 11.36
C ALA A 188 0.26 1.21 11.66
N VAL A 189 -0.25 1.39 12.89
CA VAL A 189 -0.97 2.61 13.30
C VAL A 189 -0.04 3.83 13.31
N ALA A 190 1.18 3.70 13.85
CA ALA A 190 2.14 4.80 13.92
C ALA A 190 2.53 5.29 12.51
N VAL A 191 2.90 4.36 11.63
CA VAL A 191 3.34 4.68 10.26
C VAL A 191 2.18 5.25 9.45
N ARG A 192 1.00 4.62 9.48
CA ARG A 192 -0.17 5.14 8.77
C ARG A 192 -0.56 6.54 9.24
N GLY A 193 -0.40 6.85 10.53
CA GLY A 193 -0.63 8.20 11.06
C GLY A 193 0.29 9.24 10.42
N VAL A 194 1.60 8.95 10.34
CA VAL A 194 2.59 9.84 9.71
C VAL A 194 2.33 9.97 8.20
N VAL A 195 2.17 8.83 7.50
CA VAL A 195 1.98 8.82 6.05
C VAL A 195 0.66 9.48 5.65
N SER A 196 -0.40 9.34 6.44
CA SER A 196 -1.66 10.08 6.22
C SER A 196 -1.47 11.59 6.33
N GLY A 197 -0.60 12.04 7.24
CA GLY A 197 -0.24 13.46 7.36
C GLY A 197 0.54 14.00 6.16
N LEU A 198 1.35 13.14 5.52
CA LEU A 198 2.16 13.51 4.35
C LEU A 198 1.36 13.46 3.04
N LEU A 199 0.64 12.35 2.81
CA LEU A 199 0.00 12.04 1.53
C LEU A 199 -1.51 12.34 1.52
N GLY A 200 -2.10 12.59 2.69
CA GLY A 200 -3.55 12.56 2.89
C GLY A 200 -4.05 11.16 3.25
N GLY A 201 -5.35 11.06 3.56
CA GLY A 201 -5.96 9.79 3.94
C GLY A 201 -5.77 8.69 2.89
N SER A 202 -5.48 7.47 3.34
CA SER A 202 -5.41 6.31 2.44
C SER A 202 -6.79 6.04 1.83
N PRO A 203 -6.88 5.79 0.52
CA PRO A 203 -8.11 5.36 -0.12
C PRO A 203 -8.47 3.93 0.29
N ARG A 204 -7.52 3.15 0.81
CA ARG A 204 -7.73 1.78 1.30
C ARG A 204 -7.79 1.80 2.83
N SER A 205 -8.80 2.49 3.36
CA SER A 205 -9.01 2.70 4.79
C SER A 205 -10.45 2.32 5.18
N PRO A 206 -10.63 1.23 5.92
CA PRO A 206 -9.72 0.79 6.95
C PRO A 206 -8.64 -0.17 6.44
N ALA A 207 -7.54 -0.28 7.18
CA ALA A 207 -6.54 -1.30 6.92
C ALA A 207 -6.79 -2.55 7.77
N VAL A 208 -6.46 -3.72 7.24
CA VAL A 208 -6.56 -5.00 7.94
C VAL A 208 -5.18 -5.64 7.99
N GLY A 209 -4.58 -5.69 9.17
CA GLY A 209 -3.35 -6.44 9.41
C GLY A 209 -3.68 -7.87 9.83
N VAL A 210 -3.01 -8.84 9.22
CA VAL A 210 -3.17 -10.26 9.54
C VAL A 210 -1.84 -10.84 9.99
N VAL A 211 -1.77 -11.42 11.19
CA VAL A 211 -0.66 -12.27 11.63
C VAL A 211 -1.06 -13.72 11.40
N ALA A 212 -0.34 -14.39 10.52
CA ALA A 212 -0.58 -15.78 10.18
C ALA A 212 -0.09 -16.75 11.27
N ALA A 213 -0.89 -17.77 11.60
CA ALA A 213 -0.35 -18.90 12.33
C ALA A 213 0.58 -19.75 11.43
N PRO A 214 1.60 -20.42 11.99
CA PRO A 214 2.35 -21.45 11.30
C PRO A 214 1.42 -22.53 10.72
N GLY A 215 1.64 -22.94 9.48
CA GLY A 215 0.85 -23.97 8.80
C GLY A 215 -0.40 -23.48 8.08
N GLU A 216 -0.77 -22.22 8.23
CA GLU A 216 -1.84 -21.57 7.43
C GLU A 216 -1.45 -21.38 5.97
N PHE A 217 -0.14 -21.43 5.71
CA PHE A 217 0.47 -21.23 4.41
C PHE A 217 1.39 -22.42 4.14
N ARG A 218 0.93 -23.35 3.30
CA ARG A 218 1.77 -24.46 2.84
C ARG A 218 2.72 -24.07 1.71
N PHE A 219 2.46 -22.93 1.06
CA PHE A 219 3.11 -22.55 -0.20
C PHE A 219 3.87 -21.22 -0.14
N MET A 220 3.71 -20.45 0.93
CA MET A 220 4.53 -19.26 1.16
C MET A 220 5.69 -19.60 2.08
N LEU A 221 6.86 -19.03 1.79
CA LEU A 221 8.00 -19.14 2.67
C LEU A 221 7.66 -18.41 4.00
N PRO A 222 8.05 -18.95 5.16
CA PRO A 222 8.00 -18.19 6.40
C PRO A 222 8.94 -16.98 6.34
N GLY A 223 8.71 -15.99 7.20
CA GLY A 223 9.58 -14.81 7.32
C GLY A 223 9.32 -13.74 6.24
N VAL A 224 8.07 -13.61 5.80
CA VAL A 224 7.68 -12.70 4.71
C VAL A 224 6.49 -11.82 5.09
N GLY A 225 6.49 -10.59 4.58
CA GLY A 225 5.35 -9.69 4.52
C GLY A 225 4.70 -9.71 3.15
N TYR A 226 3.40 -9.43 3.09
CA TYR A 226 2.72 -9.20 1.83
C TYR A 226 1.54 -8.23 1.99
N SER A 227 1.34 -7.32 1.05
CA SER A 227 0.19 -6.40 1.01
C SER A 227 -0.69 -6.60 -0.22
N LEU A 228 -2.00 -6.66 0.00
CA LEU A 228 -3.03 -6.53 -1.03
C LEU A 228 -3.57 -5.09 -1.07
N GLY A 229 -2.90 -4.14 -0.42
CA GLY A 229 -3.31 -2.75 -0.41
C GLY A 229 -3.86 -2.39 0.96
N GLY A 230 -5.18 -2.52 1.14
CA GLY A 230 -5.81 -2.26 2.43
C GLY A 230 -5.62 -3.43 3.40
N VAL A 231 -5.46 -4.64 2.88
CA VAL A 231 -5.12 -5.83 3.67
C VAL A 231 -3.64 -6.13 3.56
N PHE A 232 -2.95 -6.30 4.68
CA PHE A 232 -1.60 -6.86 4.70
C PHE A 232 -1.49 -8.05 5.62
N LEU A 233 -0.47 -8.85 5.35
CA LEU A 233 -0.25 -10.13 5.96
C LEU A 233 1.21 -10.24 6.41
N VAL A 234 1.40 -10.71 7.64
CA VAL A 234 2.68 -11.00 8.26
C VAL A 234 2.75 -12.51 8.47
N VAL A 235 3.66 -13.18 7.78
CA VAL A 235 3.90 -14.63 7.93
C VAL A 235 5.19 -14.85 8.69
N PRO A 236 5.11 -15.05 10.02
CA PRO A 236 6.30 -15.14 10.85
C PRO A 236 7.11 -16.39 10.54
N GLU A 237 8.43 -16.26 10.60
CA GLU A 237 9.32 -17.41 10.75
C GLU A 237 9.43 -17.84 12.22
N PRO A 238 9.72 -19.13 12.48
CA PRO A 238 10.01 -19.59 13.83
C PRO A 238 11.18 -18.80 14.44
N GLY A 239 10.92 -18.12 15.55
CA GLY A 239 11.92 -17.29 16.23
C GLY A 239 12.14 -15.91 15.60
N ALA A 240 11.21 -15.42 14.77
CA ALA A 240 11.29 -14.05 14.24
C ALA A 240 11.47 -13.03 15.38
N GLU A 241 12.45 -12.16 15.22
CA GLU A 241 12.79 -11.13 16.21
C GLU A 241 11.72 -10.02 16.26
N PRO A 242 11.50 -9.37 17.41
CA PRO A 242 10.53 -8.28 17.54
C PRO A 242 10.70 -7.16 16.49
N GLY A 243 11.94 -6.82 16.15
CA GLY A 243 12.24 -5.79 15.13
C GLY A 243 11.76 -6.14 13.73
N TRP A 244 11.71 -7.44 13.38
CA TRP A 244 11.19 -7.91 12.10
C TRP A 244 9.69 -7.65 11.98
N TYR A 245 8.90 -7.96 13.03
CA TYR A 245 7.45 -7.70 13.03
C TYR A 245 7.14 -6.22 12.86
N VAL A 246 7.91 -5.36 13.53
CA VAL A 246 7.74 -3.90 13.45
C VAL A 246 8.03 -3.40 12.04
N HIS A 247 9.17 -3.79 11.46
CA HIS A 247 9.55 -3.38 10.11
C HIS A 247 8.54 -3.86 9.07
N VAL A 248 8.21 -5.16 9.06
CA VAL A 248 7.31 -5.73 8.06
C VAL A 248 5.93 -5.09 8.16
N ALA A 249 5.37 -4.94 9.36
CA ALA A 249 4.08 -4.28 9.51
C ALA A 249 4.13 -2.80 9.07
N ALA A 250 5.23 -2.10 9.34
CA ALA A 250 5.44 -0.73 8.89
C ALA A 250 5.45 -0.64 7.37
N HIS A 251 6.26 -1.47 6.70
CA HIS A 251 6.37 -1.54 5.24
C HIS A 251 5.01 -1.83 4.60
N GLU A 252 4.39 -2.94 4.99
CA GLU A 252 3.18 -3.43 4.33
C GLU A 252 1.96 -2.52 4.54
N ALA A 253 1.94 -1.74 5.63
CA ALA A 253 0.88 -0.77 5.90
C ALA A 253 0.93 0.46 4.99
N VAL A 254 2.09 0.78 4.39
CA VAL A 254 2.27 1.91 3.45
C VAL A 254 1.77 1.57 2.04
N HIS A 255 1.74 0.29 1.68
CA HIS A 255 1.13 -0.17 0.43
C HIS A 255 -0.39 0.14 0.33
N GLY A 256 -1.02 0.62 1.39
CA GLY A 256 -2.35 1.25 1.29
C GLY A 256 -2.39 2.50 0.40
N TRP A 257 -1.24 3.15 0.15
CA TRP A 257 -1.08 4.26 -0.80
C TRP A 257 -0.33 3.82 -2.05
N LEU A 258 0.76 3.06 -1.86
CA LEU A 258 1.76 2.74 -2.89
C LEU A 258 1.71 1.26 -3.25
N ASN A 259 0.64 0.80 -3.93
CA ASN A 259 0.51 -0.59 -4.37
C ASN A 259 -0.22 -0.67 -5.71
N ASP A 260 -0.18 -1.85 -6.33
CA ASP A 260 -0.85 -2.25 -7.55
C ASP A 260 -2.24 -1.63 -7.64
N GLY A 261 -2.42 -0.87 -8.72
CA GLY A 261 -3.59 -0.07 -8.97
C GLY A 261 -3.30 1.41 -8.85
N LEU A 262 -2.97 1.96 -7.67
CA LEU A 262 -3.31 3.35 -7.33
C LEU A 262 -2.18 4.37 -7.51
N PHE A 263 -0.99 4.01 -7.06
CA PHE A 263 0.26 4.69 -7.39
C PHE A 263 1.25 3.63 -7.85
N TYR A 264 0.83 2.82 -8.81
CA TYR A 264 1.69 1.81 -9.40
C TYR A 264 2.64 2.49 -10.38
N GLY A 265 3.91 2.46 -10.03
CA GLY A 265 4.97 3.01 -10.84
C GLY A 265 5.92 1.96 -11.33
N ASP A 266 7.17 2.38 -11.44
CA ASP A 266 8.27 1.44 -11.40
C ASP A 266 8.38 0.79 -10.01
N PHE A 267 9.23 -0.24 -9.92
CA PHE A 267 9.60 -0.88 -8.66
C PHE A 267 10.16 0.13 -7.64
N SER A 268 10.78 1.22 -8.10
CA SER A 268 11.33 2.26 -7.20
C SER A 268 10.25 2.94 -6.38
N LEU A 269 9.09 3.23 -6.96
CA LEU A 269 7.98 3.83 -6.23
C LEU A 269 7.15 2.82 -5.44
N ALA A 270 6.82 1.66 -6.03
CA ALA A 270 5.96 0.69 -5.37
C ALA A 270 6.62 0.13 -4.10
N GLU A 271 7.92 -0.13 -4.15
CA GLU A 271 8.63 -0.87 -3.11
C GLU A 271 9.61 0.02 -2.34
N ALA A 272 10.42 0.79 -3.07
CA ALA A 272 11.51 1.55 -2.44
C ALA A 272 11.02 2.85 -1.77
N ALA A 273 10.03 3.53 -2.33
CA ALA A 273 9.38 4.65 -1.66
C ALA A 273 8.50 4.18 -0.48
N THR A 274 7.86 3.02 -0.60
CA THR A 274 7.14 2.36 0.51
C THR A 274 8.09 2.11 1.68
N GLU A 275 9.24 1.51 1.41
CA GLU A 275 10.27 1.26 2.42
C GLU A 275 10.75 2.55 3.08
N TRP A 276 11.08 3.57 2.28
CA TRP A 276 11.52 4.86 2.82
C TRP A 276 10.45 5.50 3.72
N LEU A 277 9.19 5.51 3.28
CA LEU A 277 8.07 6.04 4.07
C LEU A 277 7.78 5.22 5.33
N ALA A 278 7.98 3.91 5.30
CA ALA A 278 7.85 3.06 6.47
C ALA A 278 8.92 3.39 7.53
N VAL A 279 10.17 3.50 7.11
CA VAL A 279 11.29 3.90 7.99
C VAL A 279 11.05 5.30 8.55
N LEU A 280 10.73 6.28 7.69
CA LEU A 280 10.43 7.65 8.11
C LEU A 280 9.21 7.70 9.05
N GLY A 281 8.19 6.88 8.77
CA GLY A 281 6.98 6.75 9.57
C GLY A 281 7.26 6.21 10.98
N LEU A 282 8.11 5.18 11.10
CA LEU A 282 8.56 4.69 12.40
C LEU A 282 9.36 5.77 13.15
N TRP A 283 10.32 6.40 12.45
CA TRP A 283 11.20 7.42 13.03
C TRP A 283 10.42 8.63 13.57
N ARG A 284 9.40 9.13 12.83
CA ARG A 284 8.55 10.25 13.24
C ARG A 284 7.42 9.84 14.19
N GLY A 285 6.83 8.67 13.98
CA GLY A 285 5.58 8.25 14.63
C GLY A 285 5.77 7.52 15.95
N ASN A 286 6.85 6.73 16.09
CA ASN A 286 7.18 6.02 17.32
C ASN A 286 8.66 5.62 17.35
N ARG A 287 9.50 6.46 17.97
CA ARG A 287 10.96 6.27 17.98
C ARG A 287 11.41 4.97 18.68
N SER A 288 10.67 4.49 19.68
CA SER A 288 10.97 3.22 20.34
C SER A 288 10.79 2.03 19.40
N LEU A 289 9.76 2.04 18.55
CA LEU A 289 9.58 1.02 17.52
C LEU A 289 10.66 1.11 16.44
N TYR A 290 11.06 2.33 16.04
CA TYR A 290 12.19 2.51 15.12
C TYR A 290 13.47 1.87 15.68
N VAL A 291 13.85 2.16 16.94
CA VAL A 291 15.05 1.57 17.57
C VAL A 291 14.97 0.05 17.62
N LEU A 292 13.78 -0.51 17.83
CA LEU A 292 13.58 -1.96 17.83
C LEU A 292 13.77 -2.57 16.44
N ALA A 293 13.34 -1.88 15.38
CA ALA A 293 13.46 -2.32 13.99
C ALA A 293 14.81 -2.01 13.35
N GLU A 294 15.56 -1.04 13.89
CA GLU A 294 16.80 -0.52 13.32
C GLU A 294 17.83 -1.61 12.97
N PRO A 295 18.11 -2.63 13.81
CA PRO A 295 19.05 -3.69 13.46
C PRO A 295 18.62 -4.48 12.22
N TYR A 296 17.31 -4.69 12.04
CA TYR A 296 16.76 -5.39 10.88
C TYR A 296 16.82 -4.51 9.62
N ILE A 297 16.43 -3.24 9.76
CA ILE A 297 16.53 -2.25 8.68
C ILE A 297 17.98 -2.12 8.21
N GLY A 298 18.94 -1.96 9.13
CA GLY A 298 20.37 -1.91 8.80
C GLY A 298 20.82 -3.14 8.00
N GLY A 299 20.42 -4.34 8.43
CA GLY A 299 20.72 -5.58 7.71
C GLY A 299 20.20 -5.63 6.26
N LEU A 300 19.00 -5.11 5.99
CA LEU A 300 18.44 -5.02 4.63
C LEU A 300 19.18 -3.98 3.78
N VAL A 301 19.52 -2.85 4.39
CA VAL A 301 20.12 -1.69 3.74
C VAL A 301 21.59 -1.93 3.37
N ASP A 302 22.30 -2.70 4.19
CA ASP A 302 23.72 -3.03 4.02
C ASP A 302 23.97 -4.16 3.00
N PHE A 303 22.91 -4.86 2.56
CA PHE A 303 23.04 -5.98 1.62
C PHE A 303 23.41 -5.55 0.19
N GLY A 304 23.45 -4.25 -0.11
CA GLY A 304 23.88 -3.70 -1.41
C GLY A 304 23.05 -4.15 -2.62
N GLU A 305 21.86 -4.71 -2.39
CA GLU A 305 20.98 -5.18 -3.44
C GLU A 305 20.31 -4.00 -4.17
N PRO A 306 19.89 -4.17 -5.44
CA PRO A 306 19.22 -3.12 -6.20
C PRO A 306 18.06 -2.44 -5.45
N TYR A 307 17.32 -3.20 -4.63
CA TYR A 307 16.25 -2.68 -3.79
C TYR A 307 16.72 -1.63 -2.77
N SER A 308 17.79 -1.91 -2.02
CA SER A 308 18.29 -0.98 -1.00
C SER A 308 18.87 0.30 -1.62
N VAL A 309 19.46 0.19 -2.82
CA VAL A 309 19.90 1.36 -3.60
C VAL A 309 18.71 2.23 -3.98
N TRP A 310 17.63 1.66 -4.52
CA TRP A 310 16.43 2.44 -4.89
C TRP A 310 15.77 3.14 -3.70
N MET A 311 15.79 2.51 -2.53
CA MET A 311 15.27 3.11 -1.30
C MET A 311 16.15 4.31 -0.91
N LYS A 312 17.49 4.15 -0.93
CA LYS A 312 18.43 5.26 -0.65
C LYS A 312 18.26 6.40 -1.66
N VAL A 313 18.05 6.10 -2.93
CA VAL A 313 17.80 7.12 -3.98
C VAL A 313 16.56 7.97 -3.63
N ASN A 314 15.47 7.35 -3.17
CA ASN A 314 14.27 8.06 -2.69
C ASN A 314 14.57 8.92 -1.45
N ALA A 315 15.28 8.37 -0.46
CA ALA A 315 15.68 9.09 0.74
C ALA A 315 16.56 10.31 0.43
N LEU A 316 17.47 10.19 -0.55
CA LEU A 316 18.34 11.29 -0.99
C LEU A 316 17.58 12.39 -1.72
N LEU A 317 16.53 12.07 -2.50
CA LEU A 317 15.68 13.10 -3.12
C LEU A 317 14.92 13.89 -2.05
N TRP A 318 14.41 13.20 -1.03
CA TRP A 318 13.82 13.83 0.14
C TRP A 318 14.82 14.74 0.88
N LEU A 319 16.04 14.25 1.15
CA LEU A 319 17.08 15.02 1.81
C LEU A 319 17.52 16.26 1.00
N ALA A 320 17.63 16.13 -0.32
CA ALA A 320 17.94 17.25 -1.21
C ALA A 320 16.84 18.33 -1.11
N GLY A 321 15.57 17.91 -1.10
CA GLY A 321 14.42 18.79 -0.86
C GLY A 321 14.54 19.56 0.45
N LEU A 322 14.86 18.87 1.55
CA LEU A 322 15.06 19.51 2.85
C LEU A 322 16.23 20.52 2.84
N ARG A 323 17.37 20.17 2.24
CA ARG A 323 18.55 21.05 2.22
C ARG A 323 18.37 22.30 1.37
N VAL A 324 17.68 22.17 0.23
CA VAL A 324 17.52 23.27 -0.72
C VAL A 324 16.31 24.13 -0.37
N CYS A 325 15.22 23.52 0.10
CA CYS A 325 13.93 24.21 0.29
C CYS A 325 13.50 24.32 1.75
N GLY A 326 14.21 23.69 2.69
CA GLY A 326 13.90 23.77 4.12
C GLY A 326 12.60 23.05 4.53
N ARG A 327 12.01 22.23 3.65
CA ARG A 327 10.72 21.56 3.87
C ARG A 327 10.57 20.26 3.05
N ASP A 328 9.60 19.43 3.42
CA ASP A 328 9.38 18.08 2.87
C ASP A 328 8.68 18.11 1.49
N VAL A 329 9.37 18.66 0.49
CA VAL A 329 8.84 18.78 -0.88
C VAL A 329 8.70 17.43 -1.60
N TYR A 330 9.39 16.40 -1.14
CA TYR A 330 9.22 15.04 -1.65
C TYR A 330 7.86 14.45 -1.24
N GLY A 331 7.49 14.57 0.04
CA GLY A 331 6.16 14.17 0.50
C GLY A 331 5.05 14.96 -0.18
N GLU A 332 5.24 16.26 -0.36
CA GLU A 332 4.30 17.11 -1.10
C GLU A 332 4.14 16.70 -2.58
N ALA A 333 5.26 16.36 -3.24
CA ALA A 333 5.26 15.87 -4.61
C ALA A 333 4.49 14.55 -4.73
N LEU A 334 4.77 13.58 -3.85
CA LEU A 334 4.02 12.33 -3.79
C LEU A 334 2.53 12.59 -3.56
N ALA A 335 2.17 13.45 -2.60
CA ALA A 335 0.77 13.78 -2.32
C ALA A 335 0.07 14.43 -3.52
N SER A 336 0.77 15.28 -4.28
CA SER A 336 0.23 15.89 -5.49
C SER A 336 -0.05 14.86 -6.58
N LEU A 337 0.97 14.06 -6.92
CA LEU A 337 0.85 13.03 -7.95
C LEU A 337 -0.20 11.98 -7.56
N PHE A 338 -0.30 11.67 -6.26
CA PHE A 338 -1.32 10.79 -5.72
C PHE A 338 -2.74 11.32 -5.95
N ARG A 339 -3.00 12.61 -5.65
CA ARG A 339 -4.30 13.25 -5.93
C ARG A 339 -4.60 13.30 -7.43
N GLU A 340 -3.60 13.56 -8.27
CA GLU A 340 -3.74 13.54 -9.73
C GLU A 340 -4.07 12.12 -10.24
N SER A 341 -3.45 11.10 -9.66
CA SER A 341 -3.79 9.70 -9.95
C SER A 341 -5.27 9.44 -9.63
N LEU A 342 -5.71 9.77 -8.42
CA LEU A 342 -7.12 9.59 -8.02
C LEU A 342 -8.10 10.36 -8.92
N ALA A 343 -7.81 11.63 -9.21
CA ALA A 343 -8.67 12.48 -10.03
C ALA A 343 -8.78 12.01 -11.49
N SER A 344 -7.74 11.36 -12.01
CA SER A 344 -7.72 10.80 -13.36
C SER A 344 -8.18 9.34 -13.42
N GLY A 345 -8.62 8.74 -12.31
CA GLY A 345 -8.94 7.31 -12.24
C GLY A 345 -7.73 6.39 -12.47
N ALA A 346 -6.55 6.84 -12.05
CA ALA A 346 -5.23 6.29 -12.32
C ALA A 346 -5.03 5.91 -13.79
N ALA A 347 -5.38 6.84 -14.68
CA ALA A 347 -5.12 6.69 -16.11
C ALA A 347 -3.62 6.68 -16.43
N ARG A 348 -2.81 7.33 -15.58
CA ARG A 348 -1.36 7.45 -15.72
C ARG A 348 -0.64 6.70 -14.60
N LEU A 349 0.47 6.06 -14.95
CA LEU A 349 1.44 5.51 -14.01
C LEU A 349 2.54 6.56 -13.77
N TYR A 350 2.98 6.67 -12.52
CA TYR A 350 4.03 7.62 -12.12
C TYR A 350 5.30 6.87 -11.78
N SER A 351 6.45 7.47 -12.00
CA SER A 351 7.78 6.94 -11.71
C SER A 351 8.52 7.85 -10.74
N LEU A 352 9.68 7.42 -10.24
CA LEU A 352 10.55 8.30 -9.47
C LEU A 352 10.92 9.59 -10.24
N VAL A 353 11.01 9.51 -11.57
CA VAL A 353 11.28 10.68 -12.43
C VAL A 353 10.17 11.71 -12.32
N ASP A 354 8.91 11.28 -12.24
CA ASP A 354 7.77 12.19 -12.06
C ASP A 354 7.81 12.87 -10.69
N VAL A 355 8.22 12.15 -9.64
CA VAL A 355 8.44 12.74 -8.31
C VAL A 355 9.55 13.79 -8.37
N ALA A 356 10.70 13.46 -8.97
CA ALA A 356 11.81 14.38 -9.11
C ALA A 356 11.43 15.62 -9.94
N ALA A 357 10.65 15.45 -11.01
CA ALA A 357 10.12 16.55 -11.80
C ALA A 357 9.22 17.47 -10.97
N ARG A 358 8.29 16.90 -10.18
CA ARG A 358 7.40 17.69 -9.32
C ARG A 358 8.14 18.40 -8.18
N VAL A 359 9.16 17.75 -7.62
CA VAL A 359 10.08 18.38 -6.65
C VAL A 359 10.80 19.56 -7.31
N ASN A 360 11.32 19.39 -8.53
CA ASN A 360 12.00 20.43 -9.29
C ASN A 360 11.07 21.61 -9.67
N GLU A 361 9.83 21.35 -10.06
CA GLU A 361 8.83 22.39 -10.31
C GLU A 361 8.59 23.26 -9.06
N THR A 362 8.64 22.63 -7.89
CA THR A 362 8.37 23.28 -6.60
C THR A 362 9.60 24.02 -6.03
N CYS A 363 10.80 23.46 -6.22
CA CYS A 363 12.04 23.90 -5.58
C CYS A 363 13.06 24.55 -6.54
N GLY A 364 12.81 24.49 -7.83
CA GLY A 364 13.75 24.88 -8.88
C GLY A 364 14.91 23.89 -9.06
N PRO A 365 15.77 24.13 -10.07
CA PRO A 365 16.81 23.20 -10.54
C PRO A 365 17.85 22.82 -9.49
N ARG A 366 18.07 23.68 -8.49
CA ARG A 366 19.06 23.45 -7.43
C ARG A 366 18.81 22.18 -6.62
N VAL A 367 17.55 21.74 -6.52
CA VAL A 367 17.21 20.49 -5.81
C VAL A 367 17.72 19.25 -6.55
N LEU A 368 17.66 19.25 -7.89
CA LEU A 368 18.17 18.16 -8.70
C LEU A 368 19.70 18.16 -8.74
N GLU A 369 20.32 19.34 -8.71
CA GLU A 369 21.77 19.47 -8.56
C GLU A 369 22.26 18.89 -7.23
N GLU A 370 21.58 19.22 -6.12
CA GLU A 370 21.90 18.66 -4.81
C GLU A 370 21.63 17.16 -4.76
N TRP A 371 20.52 16.70 -5.32
CA TRP A 371 20.23 15.27 -5.40
C TRP A 371 21.30 14.53 -6.20
N ALA A 372 21.67 15.02 -7.39
CA ALA A 372 22.75 14.45 -8.21
C ALA A 372 24.11 14.43 -7.48
N ARG A 373 24.39 15.44 -6.65
CA ARG A 373 25.59 15.47 -5.79
C ARG A 373 25.58 14.37 -4.73
N LEU A 374 24.40 13.99 -4.24
CA LEU A 374 24.22 12.96 -3.22
C LEU A 374 24.15 11.54 -3.79
N LEU A 375 23.67 11.36 -5.02
CA LEU A 375 23.50 10.03 -5.63
C LEU A 375 24.72 9.11 -5.55
N PRO A 376 25.99 9.57 -5.71
CA PRO A 376 27.16 8.71 -5.56
C PRO A 376 27.25 8.05 -4.17
N SER A 377 26.75 8.71 -3.11
CA SER A 377 26.72 8.12 -1.77
C SER A 377 25.59 7.12 -1.59
N ALA A 378 24.67 6.93 -2.55
CA ALA A 378 23.60 5.93 -2.41
C ALA A 378 24.14 4.49 -2.29
N ALA A 379 25.35 4.21 -2.82
CA ALA A 379 25.98 2.90 -2.64
C ALA A 379 26.50 2.70 -1.20
N GLU A 380 26.88 3.77 -0.51
CA GLU A 380 27.65 3.72 0.75
C GLU A 380 26.89 4.26 1.97
N ALA A 381 25.82 5.04 1.76
CA ALA A 381 25.11 5.74 2.82
C ALA A 381 24.34 4.76 3.70
N ASN A 382 24.45 4.96 5.02
CA ASN A 382 23.61 4.32 6.02
C ASN A 382 22.33 5.15 6.22
N VAL A 383 21.16 4.51 6.26
CA VAL A 383 19.86 5.16 6.47
C VAL A 383 19.79 5.88 7.82
N THR A 384 20.38 5.32 8.88
CA THR A 384 20.46 5.98 10.18
C THR A 384 21.25 7.29 10.08
N GLU A 385 22.34 7.33 9.32
CA GLU A 385 23.11 8.56 9.08
C GLU A 385 22.32 9.59 8.26
N LEU A 386 21.56 9.14 7.26
CA LEU A 386 20.67 10.00 6.48
C LEU A 386 19.60 10.64 7.36
N LEU A 387 18.97 9.86 8.25
CA LEU A 387 17.98 10.36 9.21
C LEU A 387 18.60 11.29 10.26
N ALA A 388 19.78 10.94 10.79
CA ALA A 388 20.49 11.77 11.77
C ALA A 388 20.92 13.13 11.19
N SER A 389 21.22 13.19 9.88
CA SER A 389 21.57 14.44 9.20
C SER A 389 20.43 15.48 9.18
N VAL A 390 19.20 15.06 9.50
CA VAL A 390 17.98 15.88 9.50
C VAL A 390 17.70 16.48 10.88
N GLU A 391 18.13 15.84 11.96
CA GLU A 391 18.04 16.42 13.33
C GLU A 391 18.85 17.73 13.44
N TYR A 392 19.86 17.91 12.59
CA TYR A 392 20.61 19.16 12.47
C TYR A 392 20.00 20.20 11.52
N ALA A 393 19.01 19.82 10.70
CA ALA A 393 18.42 20.68 9.66
C ALA A 393 17.00 21.16 9.97
N SER A 394 16.31 20.59 10.96
CA SER A 394 14.96 21.02 11.36
C SER A 394 15.00 22.18 12.37
N PRO A 395 14.36 23.32 12.10
CA PRO A 395 14.16 24.36 13.10
C PRO A 395 13.02 23.95 14.06
N GLY A 396 13.37 23.25 15.15
CA GLY A 396 12.59 23.11 16.39
C GLY A 396 11.20 22.42 16.34
N PRO A 397 10.80 21.69 17.40
CA PRO A 397 9.46 21.12 17.48
C PRO A 397 8.43 22.20 17.84
N GLY A 398 7.38 22.34 17.03
CA GLY A 398 6.11 22.93 17.48
C GLY A 398 5.47 22.05 18.56
N PRO A 399 4.68 22.61 19.50
CA PRO A 399 4.36 21.96 20.76
C PRO A 399 3.27 20.88 20.64
N GLY A 400 3.51 19.76 21.31
CA GLY A 400 2.60 18.62 21.48
C GLY A 400 3.38 17.32 21.26
N GLY A 401 4.04 16.70 22.22
CA GLY A 401 3.72 16.56 23.64
C GLY A 401 3.16 15.16 23.88
N VAL A 402 4.01 14.13 24.02
CA VAL A 402 3.74 12.92 24.82
C VAL A 402 5.08 12.35 25.31
N GLY A 403 5.17 12.06 26.61
CA GLY A 403 6.39 11.86 27.37
C GLY A 403 7.22 10.60 27.08
N SER A 404 8.52 10.74 27.31
CA SER A 404 9.52 9.68 27.28
C SER A 404 9.56 8.92 28.61
N SER A 405 9.48 7.59 28.57
CA SER A 405 9.99 6.73 29.64
C SER A 405 11.21 5.97 29.12
N THR A 406 12.37 6.31 29.65
CA THR A 406 13.67 5.68 29.39
C THR A 406 13.77 4.31 30.05
N VAL A 407 14.21 3.29 29.32
CA VAL A 407 14.80 2.07 29.89
C VAL A 407 16.08 1.76 29.12
N SER A 408 17.19 1.59 29.84
CA SER A 408 18.54 1.42 29.31
C SER A 408 18.73 0.03 28.71
N ALA A 409 19.27 0.00 27.49
CA ALA A 409 19.83 -1.20 26.88
C ALA A 409 21.21 -1.49 27.48
N ALA A 410 21.39 -2.69 28.01
CA ALA A 410 22.70 -3.27 28.24
C ALA A 410 22.65 -4.76 27.90
N GLU A 411 23.63 -5.17 27.10
CA GLU A 411 24.09 -6.54 26.87
C GLU A 411 23.18 -7.46 26.04
N THR A 412 23.58 -7.72 24.79
CA THR A 412 23.95 -9.07 24.33
C THR A 412 24.68 -8.97 23.00
N GLY A 413 25.98 -9.27 23.00
CA GLY A 413 26.75 -9.47 21.78
C GLY A 413 26.47 -10.84 21.20
N VAL A 414 25.81 -10.90 20.04
CA VAL A 414 25.75 -12.09 19.20
C VAL A 414 25.83 -11.65 17.74
N GLN A 415 26.89 -12.08 17.04
CA GLN A 415 26.98 -11.89 15.59
C GLN A 415 26.16 -12.97 14.87
N PRO A 416 25.32 -12.62 13.88
CA PRO A 416 24.65 -13.61 13.06
C PRO A 416 25.56 -14.08 11.91
N ARG A 417 25.75 -15.40 11.80
CA ARG A 417 26.25 -16.07 10.58
C ARG A 417 25.08 -16.84 9.93
N ARG A 418 24.78 -16.58 8.65
CA ARG A 418 24.00 -17.51 7.80
C ARG A 418 24.46 -17.50 6.33
N PRO A 419 24.29 -18.63 5.60
CA PRO A 419 24.90 -18.90 4.28
C PRO A 419 23.98 -18.49 3.09
N PRO A 420 24.49 -18.45 1.84
CA PRO A 420 23.77 -17.88 0.69
C PRO A 420 22.69 -18.83 0.12
N LEU A 421 21.52 -18.29 -0.21
CA LEU A 421 20.43 -18.98 -0.90
C LEU A 421 20.60 -18.87 -2.43
N ARG A 422 20.42 -19.99 -3.16
CA ARG A 422 20.26 -20.01 -4.63
C ARG A 422 18.80 -20.28 -4.98
N LEU A 423 18.22 -19.47 -5.86
CA LEU A 423 16.85 -19.63 -6.37
C LEU A 423 16.80 -20.65 -7.54
N PRO A 424 15.75 -21.49 -7.64
CA PRO A 424 15.54 -22.42 -8.76
C PRO A 424 14.86 -21.76 -9.98
N PRO A 425 14.96 -22.36 -11.19
CA PRO A 425 14.46 -21.77 -12.44
C PRO A 425 12.92 -21.83 -12.59
N ARG A 426 12.37 -20.86 -13.33
CA ARG A 426 10.94 -20.67 -13.64
C ARG A 426 10.37 -21.78 -14.57
N PRO A 427 9.13 -22.25 -14.36
CA PRO A 427 8.42 -23.08 -15.34
C PRO A 427 7.64 -22.23 -16.36
N PRO A 428 7.38 -22.74 -17.59
CA PRO A 428 6.60 -22.04 -18.62
C PRO A 428 5.11 -22.41 -18.57
N GLY A 429 4.20 -21.47 -18.91
CA GLY A 429 2.80 -21.79 -19.21
C GLY A 429 1.77 -20.67 -18.98
N ASP A 430 0.91 -20.44 -19.97
CA ASP A 430 0.07 -19.26 -20.20
C ASP A 430 -1.21 -19.11 -19.34
N ALA A 431 -1.40 -17.90 -18.80
CA ALA A 431 -2.72 -17.29 -18.53
C ALA A 431 -2.73 -15.74 -18.68
N TRP A 432 -1.60 -15.15 -19.09
CA TRP A 432 -1.35 -13.70 -19.04
C TRP A 432 -1.66 -12.94 -20.35
N SER A 433 -2.34 -13.55 -21.34
CA SER A 433 -2.41 -12.98 -22.70
C SER A 433 -3.26 -11.76 -22.92
N TRP A 434 -4.18 -11.40 -22.03
CA TRP A 434 -5.22 -10.45 -22.44
C TRP A 434 -5.08 -9.04 -21.87
N TRP A 435 -4.25 -8.80 -20.86
CA TRP A 435 -4.14 -7.45 -20.25
C TRP A 435 -2.71 -6.97 -19.91
N GLY A 436 -1.68 -7.79 -20.14
CA GLY A 436 -0.30 -7.45 -19.74
C GLY A 436 0.79 -7.66 -20.80
N ARG A 437 0.54 -8.35 -21.91
CA ARG A 437 1.61 -8.66 -22.89
C ARG A 437 2.06 -7.45 -23.70
N ASP A 438 1.13 -6.63 -24.19
CA ASP A 438 1.50 -5.44 -24.97
C ASP A 438 2.13 -4.36 -24.06
N ALA A 439 1.61 -4.23 -22.84
CA ALA A 439 2.18 -3.36 -21.81
C ALA A 439 3.58 -3.78 -21.35
N VAL A 440 3.84 -5.07 -21.08
CA VAL A 440 5.12 -5.51 -20.49
C VAL A 440 6.23 -5.70 -21.55
N ALA A 441 5.88 -6.11 -22.77
CA ALA A 441 6.86 -6.26 -23.86
C ALA A 441 7.35 -4.91 -24.39
N GLU A 442 6.48 -3.89 -24.43
CA GLU A 442 6.85 -2.51 -24.73
C GLU A 442 7.64 -1.86 -23.56
N ARG A 443 7.45 -2.34 -22.32
CA ARG A 443 8.10 -1.82 -21.10
C ARG A 443 9.48 -2.40 -20.76
N ALA A 444 9.83 -3.59 -21.24
CA ALA A 444 11.21 -4.08 -21.12
C ALA A 444 12.18 -3.22 -21.96
N SER A 445 11.70 -2.67 -23.09
CA SER A 445 12.39 -1.61 -23.83
C SER A 445 12.44 -0.29 -23.04
N ASP A 446 11.37 0.10 -22.34
CA ASP A 446 11.34 1.37 -21.59
C ASP A 446 12.23 1.38 -20.34
N ALA A 447 12.44 0.24 -19.66
CA ALA A 447 13.40 0.13 -18.56
C ALA A 447 14.86 0.27 -19.05
N GLY A 448 15.16 -0.28 -20.23
CA GLY A 448 16.44 -0.07 -20.92
C GLY A 448 16.62 1.38 -21.39
N VAL A 449 15.54 2.01 -21.87
CA VAL A 449 15.50 3.43 -22.25
C VAL A 449 15.63 4.32 -21.01
N SER A 450 15.09 3.95 -19.85
CA SER A 450 15.19 4.74 -18.61
C SER A 450 16.59 4.69 -17.99
N ALA A 451 17.27 3.53 -18.04
CA ALA A 451 18.68 3.43 -17.66
C ALA A 451 19.59 4.21 -18.63
N ALA A 452 19.31 4.14 -19.93
CA ALA A 452 20.03 4.92 -20.95
C ALA A 452 19.76 6.43 -20.83
N LEU A 453 18.52 6.83 -20.48
CA LEU A 453 18.13 8.21 -20.26
C LEU A 453 18.73 8.77 -18.96
N LEU A 454 18.80 7.98 -17.89
CA LEU A 454 19.51 8.36 -16.66
C LEU A 454 21.03 8.48 -16.88
N LEU A 455 21.63 7.57 -17.66
CA LEU A 455 23.03 7.70 -18.09
C LEU A 455 23.24 8.91 -19.00
N ALA A 456 22.28 9.23 -19.88
CA ALA A 456 22.34 10.41 -20.74
C ALA A 456 22.15 11.71 -19.96
N VAL A 457 21.21 11.76 -19.00
CA VAL A 457 20.99 12.91 -18.11
C VAL A 457 22.18 13.10 -17.19
N ALA A 458 22.77 12.03 -16.64
CA ALA A 458 24.00 12.10 -15.88
C ALA A 458 25.18 12.57 -16.76
N ALA A 459 25.31 12.06 -17.98
CA ALA A 459 26.34 12.48 -18.92
C ALA A 459 26.19 13.95 -19.35
N VAL A 460 24.95 14.42 -19.58
CA VAL A 460 24.67 15.83 -19.89
C VAL A 460 24.96 16.71 -18.68
N ALA A 461 24.52 16.33 -17.48
CA ALA A 461 24.81 17.09 -16.25
C ALA A 461 26.32 17.20 -15.97
N VAL A 462 27.07 16.11 -16.17
CA VAL A 462 28.54 16.10 -16.06
C VAL A 462 29.17 16.96 -17.16
N SER A 463 28.70 16.87 -18.40
CA SER A 463 29.22 17.67 -19.52
C SER A 463 28.95 19.17 -19.35
N THR A 464 27.77 19.55 -18.87
CA THR A 464 27.41 20.94 -18.55
C THR A 464 28.22 21.46 -17.37
N ALA A 465 28.43 20.66 -16.33
CA ALA A 465 29.28 21.03 -15.19
C ALA A 465 30.75 21.23 -15.61
N LEU A 466 31.28 20.39 -16.49
CA LEU A 466 32.63 20.53 -17.04
C LEU A 466 32.75 21.75 -17.96
N LEU A 467 31.74 22.03 -18.79
CA LEU A 467 31.70 23.21 -19.65
C LEU A 467 31.65 24.52 -18.84
N VAL A 468 30.83 24.57 -17.79
CA VAL A 468 30.77 25.73 -16.87
C VAL A 468 32.10 25.92 -16.13
N ARG A 469 32.80 24.83 -15.77
CA ARG A 469 34.15 24.90 -15.17
C ARG A 469 35.22 25.37 -16.16
N ALA A 470 35.12 24.97 -17.43
CA ALA A 470 36.03 25.40 -18.48
C ALA A 470 35.83 26.88 -18.83
N LEU A 471 34.58 27.36 -18.91
CA LEU A 471 34.25 28.76 -19.19
C LEU A 471 34.65 29.71 -18.05
N LYS A 472 34.72 29.22 -16.81
CA LYS A 472 35.24 29.98 -15.65
C LYS A 472 36.79 30.05 -15.58
N ARG A 473 37.51 29.39 -16.49
CA ARG A 473 38.98 29.38 -16.54
C ARG A 473 39.55 30.08 -17.78
N VAL A 474 38.71 30.72 -18.58
CA VAL A 474 39.17 31.64 -19.64
C VAL A 474 39.23 33.04 -19.02
N PRO A 475 40.41 33.71 -18.98
CA PRO A 475 40.55 35.04 -18.40
C PRO A 475 39.78 36.13 -19.16
#